data_AF-F9ZEU5-F1
#
_entry.id   AF-F9ZEU5-F1
#
_cell.length_a   1.000
_cell.length_b   1.000
_cell.length_c   1.000
_cell.angle_alpha   90.00
_cell.angle_beta   90.00
_cell.angle_gamma   90.00
#
_symmetry.space_group_name_H-M   'P 1'
#
loop_
_entity.id
_entity.type
_entity.pdbx_description
1 polymer ?
#
loop_
_entity_poly.entity_id
_entity_poly.type
_entity_poly.pdbx_seq_one_letter_code
_entity_poly.pdbx_strand_id
1 'polypeptide(L)'
;MATNIAYTPDTAITKAMFNFDAFGLSNYKFGGTIHVSVSDDFSRDDYLNSNYSSFNPILYTSGTNEVTWTIRMENNIQAILQTYSQFANITFQWLGDYDSFTSSIDVTPNPEDVGRVGASDINIGWIYRSDVNFAGISGGNSDNFLFNYTGGANDIFLNVYAPKFNGDLTLDLNTRARQTLVHELGHSLGLSHPHSTYNVSTGKPIITTDYAATKDLGFAQLGFRINSAEDMYKEYFTIMSYDNQHSLLPGSSVIFQAYTPMILDVIALQQAYGEGTGTSGLSNDTITAGVAGYRTYFDTGGIDTIDLSEYAGGAYLNMGVNITSAAHLVGVSVSTFDVQNTISLGKDPANLRWFYGEYEKASGSAAADRIIGNSLDNRIDGEDGDDILTGGGGNDSLNGSGGDDNLNGQEGIDVAIYAGSHDAFTLTRNIISGVSVHDNASIEGTDTLKEIERISFSDVNLALDVDGNAGIAAKTLGAVFGTASIANKEYVGIGLELLDGGLSYGSLMELALSIKLGANANYNNIVNLLYINVVGNAPSLGDLNYYVELLQQGIYTQSSLGMLAADSAINAGNIDLIGLAATGLEFV
;
A
#
# COMPACT_ATOMS: atom_id res chain seq x y z
N MET A 1 1.66 19.44 -22.14
CA MET A 1 0.52 19.93 -21.33
C MET A 1 -0.66 19.09 -21.73
N ALA A 2 -1.27 18.35 -20.79
CA ALA A 2 -2.47 17.59 -21.10
C ALA A 2 -3.59 18.54 -21.51
N THR A 3 -4.34 18.18 -22.55
CA THR A 3 -5.52 18.92 -22.99
C THR A 3 -6.69 18.48 -22.11
N ASN A 4 -7.30 19.41 -21.38
CA ASN A 4 -8.52 19.09 -20.63
C ASN A 4 -9.66 18.94 -21.63
N ILE A 5 -10.24 17.75 -21.69
CA ILE A 5 -11.46 17.49 -22.46
C ILE A 5 -12.60 17.37 -21.45
N ALA A 6 -13.68 18.11 -21.66
CA ALA A 6 -14.89 17.92 -20.88
C ALA A 6 -15.42 16.51 -21.15
N TYR A 7 -15.70 15.74 -20.10
CA TYR A 7 -16.46 14.51 -20.29
C TYR A 7 -17.83 14.89 -20.84
N THR A 8 -18.17 14.38 -22.02
CA THR A 8 -19.50 14.57 -22.63
C THR A 8 -20.09 13.20 -22.98
N PRO A 9 -21.42 13.11 -23.14
CA PRO A 9 -22.09 11.88 -23.55
C PRO A 9 -21.60 11.34 -24.92
N ASP A 10 -20.89 12.15 -25.71
CA ASP A 10 -20.35 11.79 -27.03
C ASP A 10 -18.82 11.61 -27.02
N THR A 11 -18.17 11.68 -25.84
CA THR A 11 -16.72 11.58 -25.74
C THR A 11 -16.29 10.14 -26.01
N ALA A 12 -15.83 9.87 -27.23
CA ALA A 12 -15.23 8.59 -27.59
C ALA A 12 -13.89 8.41 -26.85
N ILE A 13 -13.91 7.78 -25.68
CA ILE A 13 -12.69 7.36 -24.99
C ILE A 13 -12.09 6.22 -25.82
N THR A 14 -11.01 6.51 -26.53
CA THR A 14 -10.36 5.56 -27.43
C THR A 14 -9.51 4.60 -26.59
N LYS A 15 -10.07 3.42 -26.23
CA LYS A 15 -9.43 2.13 -25.84
C LYS A 15 -7.98 2.15 -25.31
N ALA A 16 -7.60 3.04 -24.39
CA ALA A 16 -6.18 3.24 -24.08
C ALA A 16 -5.83 3.21 -22.59
N MET A 17 -6.78 2.92 -21.69
CA MET A 17 -6.48 3.08 -20.26
C MET A 17 -5.54 2.01 -19.69
N PHE A 18 -5.34 0.88 -20.39
CA PHE A 18 -4.28 -0.09 -20.07
C PHE A 18 -3.06 0.01 -21.00
N ASN A 19 -2.97 1.06 -21.82
CA ASN A 19 -1.74 1.37 -22.57
C ASN A 19 -0.75 2.06 -21.63
N PHE A 20 -0.09 1.25 -20.79
CA PHE A 20 0.99 1.68 -19.89
C PHE A 20 2.30 1.92 -20.66
N ASP A 21 2.24 2.49 -21.87
CA ASP A 21 3.43 2.84 -22.61
C ASP A 21 4.18 4.00 -21.93
N ALA A 22 5.49 4.06 -22.18
CA ALA A 22 6.34 5.19 -21.81
C ALA A 22 5.95 6.52 -22.51
N PHE A 23 4.83 6.55 -23.26
CA PHE A 23 4.32 7.71 -24.00
C PHE A 23 3.02 8.29 -23.43
N GLY A 24 2.39 7.59 -22.51
CA GLY A 24 1.35 8.08 -21.65
C GLY A 24 0.01 8.32 -22.36
N LEU A 25 -1.03 8.19 -21.55
CA LEU A 25 -2.26 8.97 -21.70
C LEU A 25 -2.03 10.49 -21.53
N SER A 26 -0.77 10.96 -21.65
CA SER A 26 -0.23 12.28 -21.30
C SER A 26 -0.87 13.46 -22.04
N ASN A 27 -1.79 13.21 -22.97
CA ASN A 27 -2.42 14.25 -23.78
C ASN A 27 -3.87 14.57 -23.40
N TYR A 28 -4.53 13.79 -22.54
CA TYR A 28 -5.92 14.05 -22.17
C TYR A 28 -6.17 13.83 -20.68
N LYS A 29 -6.59 14.89 -19.99
CA LYS A 29 -7.23 14.79 -18.69
C LYS A 29 -8.71 15.04 -18.89
N PHE A 30 -9.53 14.05 -18.57
CA PHE A 30 -10.98 14.24 -18.60
C PHE A 30 -11.37 15.00 -17.33
N GLY A 31 -12.16 16.06 -17.48
CA GLY A 31 -12.62 16.87 -16.36
C GLY A 31 -14.08 17.28 -16.53
N GLY A 32 -14.65 17.81 -15.45
CA GLY A 32 -16.06 18.20 -15.40
C GLY A 32 -16.86 17.32 -14.46
N THR A 33 -18.16 17.60 -14.40
CA THR A 33 -19.12 16.85 -13.61
C THR A 33 -19.79 15.84 -14.52
N ILE A 34 -19.73 14.56 -14.15
CA ILE A 34 -20.44 13.47 -14.81
C ILE A 34 -21.80 13.34 -14.13
N HIS A 35 -22.86 13.62 -14.86
CA HIS A 35 -24.22 13.49 -14.38
C HIS A 35 -24.69 12.04 -14.54
N VAL A 36 -25.18 11.43 -13.47
CA VAL A 36 -25.59 10.01 -13.45
C VAL A 36 -27.06 9.91 -13.04
N SER A 37 -27.79 9.08 -13.77
CA SER A 37 -29.21 8.79 -13.51
C SER A 37 -29.51 7.30 -13.57
N VAL A 38 -30.69 6.93 -13.06
CA VAL A 38 -31.37 5.69 -13.43
C VAL A 38 -32.67 6.02 -14.16
N SER A 39 -33.13 5.08 -14.99
CA SER A 39 -34.44 5.14 -15.65
C SER A 39 -35.09 3.76 -15.65
N ASP A 40 -36.40 3.75 -15.91
CA ASP A 40 -37.15 2.54 -16.23
C ASP A 40 -36.65 1.78 -17.46
N ASP A 41 -37.32 0.65 -17.69
CA ASP A 41 -37.01 -0.33 -18.70
C ASP A 41 -37.30 0.19 -20.12
N PHE A 42 -36.35 0.00 -21.03
CA PHE A 42 -36.58 0.30 -22.45
C PHE A 42 -37.60 -0.66 -23.08
N SER A 43 -38.87 -0.27 -23.13
CA SER A 43 -39.96 -1.15 -23.57
C SER A 43 -39.95 -1.39 -25.08
N ARG A 44 -40.67 -2.43 -25.49
CA ARG A 44 -40.93 -2.68 -26.93
C ARG A 44 -41.64 -1.51 -27.61
N ASP A 45 -42.53 -0.82 -26.91
CA ASP A 45 -43.28 0.30 -27.49
C ASP A 45 -42.38 1.53 -27.69
N ASP A 46 -41.37 1.71 -26.83
CA ASP A 46 -40.31 2.71 -26.99
C ASP A 46 -39.48 2.42 -28.25
N TYR A 47 -39.01 1.18 -28.41
CA TYR A 47 -38.25 0.75 -29.59
C TYR A 47 -39.02 0.93 -30.91
N LEU A 48 -40.32 0.63 -30.92
CA LEU A 48 -41.16 0.73 -32.13
C LEU A 48 -41.55 2.18 -32.48
N ASN A 49 -41.29 3.14 -31.59
CA ASN A 49 -41.48 4.55 -31.88
C ASN A 49 -40.48 5.00 -32.96
N SER A 50 -40.95 5.73 -33.97
CA SER A 50 -40.11 6.20 -35.08
C SER A 50 -38.93 7.07 -34.64
N ASN A 51 -39.03 7.72 -33.47
CA ASN A 51 -37.95 8.52 -32.89
C ASN A 51 -36.80 7.66 -32.32
N TYR A 52 -37.08 6.38 -32.02
CA TYR A 52 -36.15 5.44 -31.36
C TYR A 52 -35.97 4.13 -32.15
N SER A 53 -36.55 4.04 -33.35
CA SER A 53 -36.39 2.91 -34.28
C SER A 53 -34.95 2.65 -34.75
N SER A 54 -34.00 3.53 -34.36
CA SER A 54 -32.55 3.39 -34.57
C SER A 54 -31.80 2.69 -33.44
N PHE A 55 -32.45 2.44 -32.29
CA PHE A 55 -31.85 1.70 -31.19
C PHE A 55 -31.65 0.23 -31.56
N ASN A 56 -30.78 -0.50 -30.86
CA ASN A 56 -30.58 -1.91 -31.18
C ASN A 56 -31.75 -2.75 -30.62
N PRO A 57 -32.34 -3.66 -31.42
CA PRO A 57 -33.37 -4.57 -30.93
C PRO A 57 -32.88 -5.54 -29.84
N ILE A 58 -31.61 -5.59 -29.47
CA ILE A 58 -31.17 -6.39 -28.33
C ILE A 58 -31.45 -5.73 -26.98
N LEU A 59 -31.57 -4.39 -26.96
CA LEU A 59 -31.73 -3.61 -25.74
C LEU A 59 -33.21 -3.43 -25.34
N TYR A 60 -34.17 -3.74 -26.23
CA TYR A 60 -35.59 -3.71 -25.86
C TYR A 60 -35.90 -4.80 -24.83
N THR A 61 -36.84 -4.50 -23.94
CA THR A 61 -37.43 -5.43 -22.99
C THR A 61 -38.71 -6.05 -23.58
N SER A 62 -38.91 -7.36 -23.38
CA SER A 62 -40.11 -8.07 -23.87
C SER A 62 -41.11 -8.43 -22.76
N GLY A 63 -40.94 -7.87 -21.55
CA GLY A 63 -41.74 -8.16 -20.37
C GLY A 63 -42.64 -6.99 -19.96
N THR A 64 -43.57 -7.26 -19.04
CA THR A 64 -44.47 -6.27 -18.40
C THR A 64 -44.16 -6.05 -16.92
N ASN A 65 -43.04 -6.58 -16.43
CA ASN A 65 -42.70 -6.59 -15.00
C ASN A 65 -41.46 -5.73 -14.77
N GLU A 66 -41.65 -4.41 -14.77
CA GLU A 66 -40.60 -3.45 -14.42
C GLU A 66 -40.04 -3.70 -13.02
N VAL A 67 -38.72 -3.66 -12.90
CA VAL A 67 -38.01 -3.69 -11.63
C VAL A 67 -37.85 -2.24 -11.28
N THR A 68 -38.75 -1.79 -10.41
CA THR A 68 -38.67 -0.44 -9.85
C THR A 68 -37.34 -0.28 -9.14
N TRP A 69 -36.63 0.80 -9.45
CA TRP A 69 -35.45 1.20 -8.69
C TRP A 69 -35.86 1.44 -7.24
N THR A 70 -35.20 0.73 -6.32
CA THR A 70 -35.44 0.92 -4.89
C THR A 70 -34.45 1.94 -4.34
N ILE A 71 -34.85 2.68 -3.29
CA ILE A 71 -33.95 3.56 -2.53
C ILE A 71 -32.65 2.84 -2.13
N ARG A 72 -32.73 1.53 -1.83
CA ARG A 72 -31.55 0.71 -1.52
C ARG A 72 -30.59 0.60 -2.70
N MET A 73 -31.10 0.30 -3.90
CA MET A 73 -30.30 0.22 -5.13
C MET A 73 -29.69 1.59 -5.45
N GLU A 74 -30.46 2.67 -5.38
CA GLU A 74 -29.96 4.03 -5.63
C GLU A 74 -28.84 4.43 -4.67
N ASN A 75 -28.99 4.15 -3.37
CA ASN A 75 -27.93 4.38 -2.39
C ASN A 75 -26.68 3.54 -2.69
N ASN A 76 -26.87 2.28 -3.11
CA ASN A 76 -25.78 1.40 -3.49
C ASN A 76 -25.04 1.91 -4.74
N ILE A 77 -25.75 2.50 -5.72
CA ILE A 77 -25.17 3.15 -6.90
C ILE A 77 -24.35 4.37 -6.48
N GLN A 78 -24.92 5.27 -5.68
CA GLN A 78 -24.20 6.46 -5.20
C GLN A 78 -22.93 6.09 -4.41
N ALA A 79 -22.96 5.01 -3.63
CA ALA A 79 -21.77 4.49 -2.96
C ALA A 79 -20.70 4.00 -3.96
N ILE A 80 -21.08 3.36 -5.07
CA ILE A 80 -20.14 2.99 -6.14
C ILE A 80 -19.52 4.25 -6.77
N LEU A 81 -20.34 5.25 -7.11
CA LEU A 81 -19.85 6.51 -7.68
C LEU A 81 -18.85 7.20 -6.76
N GLN A 82 -19.14 7.23 -5.45
CA GLN A 82 -18.23 7.75 -4.44
C GLN A 82 -16.91 6.97 -4.40
N THR A 83 -16.94 5.63 -4.47
CA THR A 83 -15.73 4.81 -4.55
C THR A 83 -14.85 5.18 -5.76
N TYR A 84 -15.44 5.46 -6.93
CA TYR A 84 -14.67 5.95 -8.08
C TYR A 84 -14.07 7.34 -7.86
N SER A 85 -14.82 8.28 -7.23
CA SER A 85 -14.28 9.59 -6.85
C SER A 85 -13.17 9.54 -5.81
N GLN A 86 -13.17 8.52 -4.95
CA GLN A 86 -12.07 8.29 -4.01
C GLN A 86 -10.80 7.91 -4.75
N PHE A 87 -10.88 7.02 -5.74
CA PHE A 87 -9.73 6.56 -6.51
C PHE A 87 -9.20 7.58 -7.52
N ALA A 88 -10.08 8.28 -8.21
CA ALA A 88 -9.73 9.18 -9.30
C ALA A 88 -10.48 10.50 -9.21
N ASN A 89 -9.90 11.58 -9.75
CA ASN A 89 -10.47 12.93 -9.73
C ASN A 89 -11.67 13.05 -10.68
N ILE A 90 -12.78 12.42 -10.29
CA ILE A 90 -14.03 12.34 -11.03
C ILE A 90 -15.12 12.90 -10.13
N THR A 91 -15.82 13.92 -10.60
CA THR A 91 -16.97 14.49 -9.89
C THR A 91 -18.24 13.92 -10.46
N PHE A 92 -18.97 13.12 -9.68
CA PHE A 92 -20.30 12.65 -10.06
C PHE A 92 -21.40 13.55 -9.47
N GLN A 93 -22.46 13.77 -10.24
CA GLN A 93 -23.70 14.36 -9.77
C GLN A 93 -24.84 13.37 -9.99
N TRP A 94 -25.43 12.87 -8.90
CA TRP A 94 -26.63 12.04 -8.95
C TRP A 94 -27.84 12.89 -9.30
N LEU A 95 -28.53 12.56 -10.39
CA LEU A 95 -29.71 13.26 -10.87
C LEU A 95 -31.03 12.59 -10.43
N GLY A 96 -30.97 11.39 -9.87
CA GLY A 96 -32.13 10.64 -9.38
C GLY A 96 -32.66 9.62 -10.38
N ASP A 97 -33.82 9.08 -10.00
CA ASP A 97 -34.66 8.23 -10.83
C ASP A 97 -35.59 9.09 -11.69
N TYR A 98 -35.40 9.01 -13.01
CA TYR A 98 -36.11 9.84 -13.98
C TYR A 98 -37.58 9.44 -14.18
N ASP A 99 -38.03 8.34 -13.58
CA ASP A 99 -39.44 7.91 -13.57
C ASP A 99 -40.35 8.83 -12.72
N SER A 100 -39.78 9.80 -12.00
CA SER A 100 -40.46 10.57 -10.95
C SER A 100 -41.09 11.91 -11.38
N PHE A 101 -41.13 12.25 -12.67
CA PHE A 101 -41.86 13.45 -13.11
C PHE A 101 -43.37 13.24 -13.03
N THR A 102 -43.98 13.88 -12.02
CA THR A 102 -45.40 13.78 -11.71
C THR A 102 -46.29 14.22 -12.88
N SER A 103 -46.81 13.28 -13.67
CA SER A 103 -48.21 13.35 -14.08
C SER A 103 -48.82 11.95 -14.22
N SER A 104 -49.85 11.72 -13.40
CA SER A 104 -50.58 10.48 -13.28
C SER A 104 -51.17 10.00 -14.61
N ILE A 105 -50.98 8.70 -14.88
CA ILE A 105 -51.39 7.93 -16.06
C ILE A 105 -50.39 8.09 -17.20
N ASP A 106 -49.27 7.39 -17.08
CA ASP A 106 -48.42 7.13 -18.23
C ASP A 106 -48.67 5.72 -18.76
N VAL A 107 -49.25 5.67 -19.95
CA VAL A 107 -49.40 4.47 -20.81
C VAL A 107 -48.84 4.79 -22.19
N THR A 108 -47.98 5.80 -22.26
CA THR A 108 -47.43 6.38 -23.48
C THR A 108 -45.93 6.52 -23.30
N PRO A 109 -45.09 5.76 -24.02
CA PRO A 109 -43.64 6.01 -24.14
C PRO A 109 -43.26 7.48 -23.93
N ASN A 110 -42.72 7.86 -22.77
CA ASN A 110 -42.42 9.26 -22.49
C ASN A 110 -41.02 9.56 -23.03
N PRO A 111 -40.84 10.66 -23.78
CA PRO A 111 -39.51 11.10 -24.25
C PRO A 111 -38.46 11.40 -23.17
N GLU A 112 -38.72 11.10 -21.88
CA GLU A 112 -37.83 11.27 -20.74
C GLU A 112 -37.24 9.94 -20.20
N ASP A 113 -37.71 8.80 -20.70
CA ASP A 113 -37.48 7.44 -20.15
C ASP A 113 -36.15 6.77 -20.59
N VAL A 114 -35.42 7.38 -21.54
CA VAL A 114 -34.21 6.72 -22.10
C VAL A 114 -33.16 7.74 -22.50
N GLY A 115 -32.05 7.78 -21.75
CA GLY A 115 -30.71 8.19 -22.22
C GLY A 115 -30.67 9.31 -23.26
N ARG A 116 -31.43 10.39 -23.05
CA ARG A 116 -31.49 11.48 -24.02
C ARG A 116 -30.17 12.21 -23.99
N VAL A 117 -29.54 12.37 -25.16
CA VAL A 117 -28.35 13.21 -25.34
C VAL A 117 -28.56 14.55 -24.65
N GLY A 118 -27.84 14.78 -23.54
CA GLY A 118 -27.87 16.01 -22.76
C GLY A 118 -28.74 16.03 -21.49
N ALA A 119 -29.36 14.92 -21.07
CA ALA A 119 -30.08 14.81 -19.79
C ALA A 119 -29.20 14.29 -18.65
N SER A 120 -28.44 13.23 -18.90
CA SER A 120 -27.36 12.71 -18.06
C SER A 120 -26.19 12.26 -18.96
N ASP A 121 -25.01 12.11 -18.36
CA ASP A 121 -23.82 11.63 -19.07
C ASP A 121 -23.70 10.11 -19.04
N ILE A 122 -24.26 9.49 -17.99
CA ILE A 122 -24.41 8.03 -17.82
C ILE A 122 -25.82 7.76 -17.29
N ASN A 123 -26.64 7.05 -18.06
CA ASN A 123 -27.90 6.49 -17.59
C ASN A 123 -27.78 4.98 -17.31
N ILE A 124 -28.28 4.52 -16.17
CA ILE A 124 -28.27 3.10 -15.79
C ILE A 124 -29.69 2.55 -15.88
N GLY A 125 -29.91 1.54 -16.73
CA GLY A 125 -31.21 0.92 -16.94
C GLY A 125 -31.20 -0.61 -16.74
N TRP A 126 -32.37 -1.16 -16.41
CA TRP A 126 -32.59 -2.61 -16.44
C TRP A 126 -33.07 -3.06 -17.83
N ILE A 127 -32.77 -4.31 -18.18
CA ILE A 127 -33.31 -4.97 -19.38
C ILE A 127 -33.79 -6.39 -19.08
N TYR A 128 -34.75 -6.87 -19.88
CA TYR A 128 -35.50 -8.11 -19.66
C TYR A 128 -35.35 -9.06 -20.82
N ARG A 129 -34.18 -9.67 -20.91
CA ARG A 129 -33.83 -10.54 -22.03
C ARG A 129 -33.36 -11.88 -21.53
N SER A 130 -34.32 -12.80 -21.35
CA SER A 130 -34.03 -14.20 -21.02
C SER A 130 -33.36 -14.96 -22.16
N ASP A 131 -33.42 -14.44 -23.37
CA ASP A 131 -32.83 -14.99 -24.59
C ASP A 131 -31.36 -14.57 -24.81
N VAL A 132 -30.85 -13.63 -24.03
CA VAL A 132 -29.44 -13.21 -24.07
C VAL A 132 -28.77 -13.49 -22.72
N ASN A 133 -27.49 -13.86 -22.75
CA ASN A 133 -26.78 -14.36 -21.58
C ASN A 133 -25.72 -13.38 -21.01
N PHE A 134 -25.78 -12.11 -21.41
CA PHE A 134 -24.92 -11.09 -20.79
C PHE A 134 -25.55 -10.57 -19.50
N ALA A 135 -24.71 -10.14 -18.56
CA ALA A 135 -25.13 -9.62 -17.26
C ALA A 135 -25.20 -8.10 -17.21
N GLY A 136 -24.27 -7.43 -17.87
CA GLY A 136 -24.21 -5.99 -18.05
C GLY A 136 -23.61 -5.66 -19.40
N ILE A 137 -23.81 -4.42 -19.82
CA ILE A 137 -23.18 -3.81 -21.00
C ILE A 137 -23.14 -2.29 -20.84
N SER A 138 -22.09 -1.67 -21.34
CA SER A 138 -21.97 -0.21 -21.46
C SER A 138 -21.94 0.22 -22.94
N GLY A 139 -22.54 1.39 -23.24
CA GLY A 139 -22.46 2.06 -24.53
C GLY A 139 -21.05 2.54 -24.89
N GLY A 140 -20.13 2.58 -23.91
CA GLY A 140 -18.77 3.08 -24.02
C GLY A 140 -17.85 2.23 -24.88
N ASN A 141 -17.92 2.37 -26.21
CA ASN A 141 -16.95 2.01 -27.27
C ASN A 141 -16.17 0.66 -27.26
N SER A 142 -16.21 -0.18 -26.21
CA SER A 142 -15.67 -1.55 -26.19
C SER A 142 -16.68 -2.56 -26.75
N ASP A 143 -17.96 -2.40 -26.42
CA ASP A 143 -19.04 -3.30 -26.85
C ASP A 143 -19.88 -2.75 -28.00
N ASN A 144 -19.57 -1.53 -28.45
CA ASN A 144 -20.28 -0.83 -29.52
C ASN A 144 -20.36 -1.64 -30.83
N PHE A 145 -19.38 -2.52 -31.07
CA PHE A 145 -19.37 -3.41 -32.24
C PHE A 145 -20.49 -4.46 -32.23
N LEU A 146 -21.01 -4.83 -31.05
CA LEU A 146 -22.08 -5.80 -30.98
C LEU A 146 -23.44 -5.17 -31.35
N PHE A 147 -23.64 -3.86 -31.15
CA PHE A 147 -25.00 -3.32 -31.17
C PHE A 147 -25.28 -1.99 -31.89
N ASN A 148 -24.31 -1.22 -32.38
CA ASN A 148 -24.62 -0.01 -33.18
C ASN A 148 -25.64 0.93 -32.46
N TYR A 149 -25.48 1.07 -31.14
CA TYR A 149 -26.32 1.88 -30.26
C TYR A 149 -26.04 3.36 -30.50
N THR A 150 -27.10 4.18 -30.56
CA THR A 150 -27.04 5.61 -30.91
C THR A 150 -27.46 6.53 -29.76
N GLY A 151 -27.72 5.98 -28.56
CA GLY A 151 -27.96 6.78 -27.34
C GLY A 151 -26.67 7.31 -26.72
N GLY A 152 -26.72 7.78 -25.47
CA GLY A 152 -25.53 8.33 -24.78
C GLY A 152 -24.39 7.33 -24.81
N ALA A 153 -23.20 7.73 -25.29
CA ALA A 153 -22.10 6.80 -25.54
C ALA A 153 -21.56 6.12 -24.27
N ASN A 154 -22.12 6.36 -23.09
CA ASN A 154 -21.65 5.82 -21.81
C ASN A 154 -22.78 5.20 -20.96
N ASP A 155 -23.97 4.98 -21.51
CA ASP A 155 -25.09 4.38 -20.79
C ASP A 155 -24.82 2.92 -20.41
N ILE A 156 -25.39 2.46 -19.30
CA ILE A 156 -25.20 1.12 -18.74
C ILE A 156 -26.54 0.37 -18.71
N PHE A 157 -26.55 -0.87 -19.19
CA PHE A 157 -27.71 -1.75 -19.13
C PHE A 157 -27.38 -3.03 -18.36
N LEU A 158 -28.19 -3.37 -17.36
CA LEU A 158 -28.07 -4.60 -16.57
C LEU A 158 -29.21 -5.56 -16.90
N ASN A 159 -28.91 -6.85 -17.10
CA ASN A 159 -29.93 -7.83 -17.46
C ASN A 159 -30.48 -8.55 -16.23
N VAL A 160 -31.77 -8.34 -15.92
CA VAL A 160 -32.41 -8.94 -14.74
C VAL A 160 -32.44 -10.47 -14.79
N TYR A 161 -32.40 -11.06 -15.99
CA TYR A 161 -32.42 -12.50 -16.19
C TYR A 161 -31.02 -13.11 -16.27
N ALA A 162 -29.97 -12.33 -16.01
CA ALA A 162 -28.61 -12.85 -15.98
C ALA A 162 -28.50 -13.98 -14.94
N PRO A 163 -28.16 -15.22 -15.36
CA PRO A 163 -28.06 -16.35 -14.41
C PRO A 163 -27.08 -16.07 -13.28
N LYS A 164 -26.06 -15.25 -13.55
CA LYS A 164 -25.03 -14.83 -12.60
C LYS A 164 -25.56 -13.99 -11.44
N PHE A 165 -26.70 -13.31 -11.60
CA PHE A 165 -27.31 -12.54 -10.51
C PHE A 165 -28.09 -13.43 -9.54
N ASN A 166 -28.48 -14.63 -9.97
CA ASN A 166 -29.26 -15.57 -9.15
C ASN A 166 -30.52 -14.94 -8.52
N GLY A 167 -31.12 -13.97 -9.24
CA GLY A 167 -32.29 -13.21 -8.78
C GLY A 167 -31.99 -12.11 -7.75
N ASP A 168 -30.74 -11.88 -7.36
CA ASP A 168 -30.36 -10.78 -6.48
C ASP A 168 -29.96 -9.54 -7.28
N LEU A 169 -30.87 -8.56 -7.30
CA LEU A 169 -30.73 -7.29 -7.99
C LEU A 169 -30.42 -6.12 -7.03
N THR A 170 -30.16 -6.39 -5.75
CA THR A 170 -30.09 -5.35 -4.70
C THR A 170 -28.91 -4.39 -4.84
N LEU A 171 -27.88 -4.78 -5.60
CA LEU A 171 -26.60 -4.07 -5.73
C LEU A 171 -25.83 -3.92 -4.41
N ASP A 172 -26.12 -4.76 -3.42
CA ASP A 172 -25.36 -4.80 -2.18
C ASP A 172 -23.91 -5.23 -2.44
N LEU A 173 -23.01 -4.91 -1.49
CA LEU A 173 -21.56 -5.12 -1.59
C LEU A 173 -21.18 -6.50 -2.14
N ASN A 174 -21.88 -7.56 -1.71
CA ASN A 174 -21.54 -8.94 -2.03
C ASN A 174 -22.33 -9.54 -3.20
N THR A 175 -23.00 -8.70 -4.00
CA THR A 175 -23.84 -9.17 -5.11
C THR A 175 -23.11 -9.14 -6.43
N ARG A 176 -23.38 -10.12 -7.28
CA ARG A 176 -22.81 -10.14 -8.64
C ARG A 176 -23.35 -8.99 -9.49
N ALA A 177 -24.57 -8.52 -9.20
CA ALA A 177 -25.15 -7.33 -9.82
C ALA A 177 -24.30 -6.08 -9.54
N ARG A 178 -23.87 -5.87 -8.30
CA ARG A 178 -22.97 -4.76 -7.95
C ARG A 178 -21.65 -4.85 -8.69
N GLN A 179 -21.00 -6.01 -8.68
CA GLN A 179 -19.74 -6.21 -9.38
C GLN A 179 -19.86 -5.90 -10.88
N THR A 180 -20.92 -6.40 -11.53
CA THR A 180 -21.19 -6.09 -12.94
C THR A 180 -21.36 -4.58 -13.13
N LEU A 181 -22.11 -3.88 -12.27
CA LEU A 181 -22.23 -2.43 -12.38
C LEU A 181 -20.89 -1.70 -12.21
N VAL A 182 -20.03 -2.12 -11.28
CA VAL A 182 -18.67 -1.56 -11.16
C VAL A 182 -17.89 -1.79 -12.46
N HIS A 183 -17.96 -2.99 -13.04
CA HIS A 183 -17.33 -3.28 -14.34
C HIS A 183 -17.85 -2.36 -15.46
N GLU A 184 -19.17 -2.25 -15.64
CA GLU A 184 -19.75 -1.42 -16.71
C GLU A 184 -19.50 0.08 -16.51
N LEU A 185 -19.42 0.54 -15.26
CA LEU A 185 -19.00 1.90 -14.96
C LEU A 185 -17.53 2.13 -15.35
N GLY A 186 -16.68 1.13 -15.16
CA GLY A 186 -15.31 1.12 -15.70
C GLY A 186 -15.27 1.38 -17.21
N HIS A 187 -16.12 0.69 -17.99
CA HIS A 187 -16.25 0.95 -19.43
C HIS A 187 -16.71 2.36 -19.76
N SER A 188 -17.73 2.83 -19.04
CA SER A 188 -18.28 4.17 -19.20
C SER A 188 -17.23 5.26 -18.91
N LEU A 189 -16.22 4.94 -18.09
CA LEU A 189 -15.08 5.81 -17.78
C LEU A 189 -13.86 5.55 -18.66
N GLY A 190 -13.91 4.61 -19.60
CA GLY A 190 -12.87 4.38 -20.61
C GLY A 190 -11.98 3.16 -20.41
N LEU A 191 -12.21 2.34 -19.38
CA LEU A 191 -11.49 1.08 -19.20
C LEU A 191 -11.93 0.06 -20.26
N SER A 192 -10.99 -0.71 -20.80
CA SER A 192 -11.28 -1.79 -21.74
C SER A 192 -11.03 -3.15 -21.11
N HIS A 193 -11.55 -4.23 -21.68
CA HIS A 193 -11.12 -5.55 -21.25
C HIS A 193 -9.61 -5.75 -21.48
N PRO A 194 -8.94 -6.58 -20.65
CA PRO A 194 -7.54 -6.95 -20.86
C PRO A 194 -7.33 -7.84 -22.09
N HIS A 195 -8.40 -8.35 -22.70
CA HIS A 195 -8.39 -9.23 -23.86
C HIS A 195 -9.13 -8.63 -25.06
N SER A 196 -8.82 -9.12 -26.26
CA SER A 196 -9.46 -8.67 -27.51
C SER A 196 -10.59 -9.59 -27.95
N THR A 197 -10.33 -10.90 -27.93
CA THR A 197 -11.21 -11.97 -28.41
C THR A 197 -10.82 -13.27 -27.71
N TYR A 198 -11.55 -14.35 -27.97
CA TYR A 198 -11.21 -15.69 -27.49
C TYR A 198 -10.66 -16.54 -28.63
N ASN A 199 -9.59 -17.28 -28.35
CA ASN A 199 -9.05 -18.27 -29.27
C ASN A 199 -10.04 -19.42 -29.39
N VAL A 200 -10.62 -19.58 -30.58
CA VAL A 200 -11.64 -20.59 -30.87
C VAL A 200 -11.17 -22.03 -30.66
N SER A 201 -9.86 -22.31 -30.70
CA SER A 201 -9.33 -23.66 -30.53
C SER A 201 -9.01 -24.03 -29.08
N THR A 202 -8.69 -23.05 -28.24
CA THR A 202 -8.32 -23.27 -26.83
C THR A 202 -9.38 -22.78 -25.85
N GLY A 203 -10.34 -21.97 -26.30
CA GLY A 203 -11.30 -21.28 -25.44
C GLY A 203 -10.68 -20.23 -24.53
N LYS A 204 -9.40 -19.89 -24.71
CA LYS A 204 -8.68 -18.93 -23.87
C LYS A 204 -8.78 -17.51 -24.43
N PRO A 205 -8.81 -16.48 -23.57
CA PRO A 205 -8.75 -15.10 -24.01
C PRO A 205 -7.40 -14.81 -24.69
N ILE A 206 -7.43 -13.99 -25.72
CA ILE A 206 -6.23 -13.42 -26.36
C ILE A 206 -5.98 -12.07 -25.71
N ILE A 207 -4.99 -12.04 -24.82
CA ILE A 207 -4.57 -10.83 -24.10
C ILE A 207 -4.12 -9.77 -25.11
N THR A 208 -4.56 -8.53 -24.93
CA THR A 208 -4.16 -7.42 -25.78
C THR A 208 -2.67 -7.12 -25.60
N THR A 209 -2.02 -6.59 -26.64
CA THR A 209 -0.59 -6.23 -26.55
C THR A 209 -0.33 -5.21 -25.45
N ASP A 210 -1.21 -4.22 -25.31
CA ASP A 210 -1.09 -3.16 -24.32
C ASP A 210 -1.19 -3.72 -22.89
N TYR A 211 -2.20 -4.56 -22.63
CA TYR A 211 -2.34 -5.19 -21.31
C TYR A 211 -1.22 -6.19 -21.01
N ALA A 212 -0.65 -6.86 -22.03
CA ALA A 212 0.45 -7.80 -21.83
C ALA A 212 1.71 -7.16 -21.22
N ALA A 213 1.89 -5.84 -21.35
CA ALA A 213 2.98 -5.10 -20.72
C ALA A 213 2.84 -4.99 -19.19
N THR A 214 1.64 -5.19 -18.64
CA THR A 214 1.38 -5.09 -17.19
C THR A 214 2.22 -6.07 -16.36
N LYS A 215 2.61 -7.20 -16.96
CA LYS A 215 3.44 -8.23 -16.32
C LYS A 215 4.81 -7.70 -15.88
N ASP A 216 5.30 -6.63 -16.52
CA ASP A 216 6.62 -6.05 -16.29
C ASP A 216 6.57 -4.82 -15.36
N LEU A 217 5.40 -4.45 -14.82
CA LEU A 217 5.26 -3.25 -13.99
C LEU A 217 5.89 -3.38 -12.59
N GLY A 218 6.21 -4.60 -12.16
CA GLY A 218 6.89 -4.86 -10.88
C GLY A 218 6.06 -5.59 -9.83
N PHE A 219 4.84 -6.06 -10.16
CA PHE A 219 3.98 -6.80 -9.22
C PHE A 219 4.61 -8.09 -8.69
N ALA A 220 5.62 -8.65 -9.38
CA ALA A 220 6.38 -9.80 -8.89
C ALA A 220 7.15 -9.52 -7.58
N GLN A 221 7.45 -8.25 -7.29
CA GLN A 221 8.08 -7.84 -6.02
C GLN A 221 7.18 -8.07 -4.81
N LEU A 222 5.86 -8.06 -5.02
CA LEU A 222 4.85 -8.41 -4.00
C LEU A 222 4.66 -9.94 -3.88
N GLY A 223 5.58 -10.71 -4.47
CA GLY A 223 5.61 -12.16 -4.43
C GLY A 223 4.77 -12.87 -5.50
N PHE A 224 3.97 -12.15 -6.29
CA PHE A 224 3.15 -12.80 -7.32
C PHE A 224 4.00 -13.55 -8.35
N ARG A 225 3.60 -14.79 -8.64
CA ARG A 225 4.16 -15.57 -9.73
C ARG A 225 3.68 -15.03 -11.08
N ILE A 226 4.50 -14.20 -11.73
CA ILE A 226 4.21 -13.61 -13.03
C ILE A 226 5.27 -14.06 -14.04
N ASN A 227 4.92 -15.04 -14.87
CA ASN A 227 5.79 -15.57 -15.94
C ASN A 227 5.31 -15.16 -17.33
N SER A 228 4.02 -14.88 -17.48
CA SER A 228 3.43 -14.46 -18.76
C SER A 228 2.30 -13.45 -18.56
N ALA A 229 1.81 -12.88 -19.66
CA ALA A 229 0.72 -11.92 -19.64
C ALA A 229 -0.60 -12.55 -19.13
N GLU A 230 -0.77 -13.86 -19.30
CA GLU A 230 -1.92 -14.60 -18.81
C GLU A 230 -1.98 -14.66 -17.28
N ASP A 231 -0.84 -14.58 -16.59
CA ASP A 231 -0.80 -14.53 -15.12
C ASP A 231 -1.38 -13.20 -14.59
N MET A 232 -1.40 -12.14 -15.42
CA MET A 232 -2.03 -10.86 -15.11
C MET A 232 -3.53 -10.80 -15.46
N TYR A 233 -4.04 -11.80 -16.18
CA TYR A 233 -5.46 -11.88 -16.54
C TYR A 233 -6.27 -12.41 -15.35
N LYS A 234 -6.32 -11.65 -14.26
CA LYS A 234 -6.98 -12.04 -13.01
C LYS A 234 -7.94 -10.98 -12.55
N GLU A 235 -9.09 -11.42 -12.05
CA GLU A 235 -10.11 -10.50 -11.53
C GLU A 235 -9.54 -9.63 -10.41
N TYR A 236 -8.65 -10.15 -9.57
CA TYR A 236 -8.03 -9.37 -8.50
C TYR A 236 -6.99 -8.35 -8.99
N PHE A 237 -6.52 -8.38 -10.24
CA PHE A 237 -5.69 -7.31 -10.80
C PHE A 237 -6.54 -6.23 -11.48
N THR A 238 -7.61 -6.64 -12.16
CA THR A 238 -8.56 -5.76 -12.84
C THR A 238 -9.96 -6.38 -12.81
N ILE A 239 -10.95 -5.60 -12.39
CA ILE A 239 -12.36 -6.01 -12.47
C ILE A 239 -12.82 -6.14 -13.93
N MET A 240 -12.07 -5.58 -14.87
CA MET A 240 -12.33 -5.69 -16.31
C MET A 240 -11.99 -7.09 -16.88
N SER A 241 -11.36 -7.96 -16.10
CA SER A 241 -11.09 -9.35 -16.48
C SER A 241 -12.35 -10.20 -16.43
N TYR A 242 -12.48 -11.14 -17.38
CA TYR A 242 -13.46 -12.22 -17.30
C TYR A 242 -12.87 -13.52 -16.74
N ASP A 243 -11.73 -13.44 -16.06
CA ASP A 243 -11.18 -14.62 -15.38
C ASP A 243 -12.22 -15.15 -14.39
N ASN A 244 -12.43 -16.45 -14.44
CA ASN A 244 -13.63 -17.07 -13.89
C ASN A 244 -13.32 -18.29 -13.02
N GLN A 245 -12.06 -18.44 -12.58
CA GLN A 245 -11.55 -19.71 -12.06
C GLN A 245 -12.24 -20.20 -10.78
N HIS A 246 -12.99 -19.34 -10.07
CA HIS A 246 -13.86 -19.75 -8.94
C HIS A 246 -15.37 -19.80 -9.24
N SER A 247 -15.83 -19.28 -10.37
CA SER A 247 -17.28 -19.15 -10.65
C SER A 247 -17.95 -20.40 -11.21
N LEU A 248 -17.23 -21.53 -11.36
CA LEU A 248 -17.74 -22.71 -12.09
C LEU A 248 -17.45 -24.07 -11.44
N LEU A 249 -17.25 -24.16 -10.12
CA LEU A 249 -17.43 -25.46 -9.46
C LEU A 249 -18.93 -25.68 -9.24
N PRO A 250 -19.55 -26.72 -9.87
CA PRO A 250 -20.95 -27.02 -9.62
C PRO A 250 -21.16 -27.32 -8.13
N GLY A 251 -21.96 -26.49 -7.44
CA GLY A 251 -22.22 -26.61 -6.01
C GLY A 251 -21.39 -25.69 -5.09
N SER A 252 -20.57 -24.77 -5.62
CA SER A 252 -19.93 -23.75 -4.80
C SER A 252 -20.93 -22.70 -4.34
N SER A 253 -21.05 -22.52 -3.03
CA SER A 253 -21.86 -21.47 -2.38
C SER A 253 -21.07 -20.18 -2.10
N VAL A 254 -19.81 -20.09 -2.55
CA VAL A 254 -18.96 -18.91 -2.37
C VAL A 254 -18.35 -18.49 -3.71
N ILE A 255 -18.62 -17.24 -4.10
CA ILE A 255 -18.01 -16.56 -5.24
C ILE A 255 -17.13 -15.46 -4.63
N PHE A 256 -15.82 -15.59 -4.73
CA PHE A 256 -14.92 -14.50 -4.38
C PHE A 256 -14.89 -13.54 -5.56
N GLN A 257 -15.18 -12.27 -5.31
CA GLN A 257 -15.30 -11.27 -6.36
C GLN A 257 -14.74 -9.92 -5.91
N ALA A 258 -14.38 -9.10 -6.88
CA ALA A 258 -14.03 -7.69 -6.72
C ALA A 258 -15.24 -6.88 -6.28
N TYR A 259 -15.06 -6.10 -5.20
CA TYR A 259 -16.09 -5.20 -4.68
C TYR A 259 -15.82 -3.73 -5.00
N THR A 260 -14.59 -3.42 -5.40
CA THR A 260 -14.13 -2.09 -5.83
C THR A 260 -13.41 -2.24 -7.18
N PRO A 261 -13.09 -1.15 -7.87
CA PRO A 261 -12.00 -1.14 -8.84
C PRO A 261 -10.73 -1.79 -8.25
N MET A 262 -10.08 -2.64 -9.01
CA MET A 262 -8.83 -3.29 -8.61
C MET A 262 -7.63 -2.43 -8.95
N ILE A 263 -6.44 -2.83 -8.50
CA ILE A 263 -5.25 -1.97 -8.56
C ILE A 263 -4.92 -1.44 -9.96
N LEU A 264 -5.02 -2.26 -11.01
CA LEU A 264 -4.75 -1.79 -12.37
C LEU A 264 -5.84 -0.85 -12.87
N ASP A 265 -7.09 -1.03 -12.45
CA ASP A 265 -8.19 -0.13 -12.77
C ASP A 265 -7.94 1.24 -12.15
N VAL A 266 -7.52 1.27 -10.88
CA VAL A 266 -7.22 2.51 -10.15
C VAL A 266 -6.04 3.25 -10.77
N ILE A 267 -4.93 2.56 -11.02
CA ILE A 267 -3.74 3.17 -11.66
C ILE A 267 -4.11 3.75 -13.04
N ALA A 268 -4.86 2.99 -13.84
CA ALA A 268 -5.34 3.44 -15.14
C ALA A 268 -6.24 4.69 -15.04
N LEU A 269 -7.21 4.68 -14.12
CA LEU A 269 -8.10 5.82 -13.86
C LEU A 269 -7.33 7.06 -13.42
N GLN A 270 -6.36 6.93 -12.52
CA GLN A 270 -5.55 8.07 -12.08
C GLN A 270 -4.69 8.66 -13.19
N GLN A 271 -4.20 7.85 -14.13
CA GLN A 271 -3.48 8.38 -15.30
C GLN A 271 -4.38 9.22 -16.21
N ALA A 272 -5.66 8.87 -16.35
CA ALA A 272 -6.60 9.57 -17.21
C ALA A 272 -7.29 10.78 -16.54
N TYR A 273 -7.60 10.68 -15.25
CA TYR A 273 -8.40 11.66 -14.53
C TYR A 273 -7.60 12.43 -13.46
N GLY A 274 -6.49 11.88 -12.99
CA GLY A 274 -5.76 12.33 -11.79
C GLY A 274 -6.21 11.57 -10.54
N GLU A 275 -5.46 11.71 -9.45
CA GLU A 275 -5.75 11.13 -8.14
C GLU A 275 -7.05 11.68 -7.54
N GLY A 276 -7.88 10.79 -7.00
CA GLY A 276 -9.11 11.15 -6.30
C GLY A 276 -8.84 11.63 -4.87
N THR A 277 -9.87 11.59 -4.04
CA THR A 277 -9.79 12.11 -2.66
C THR A 277 -9.17 11.15 -1.65
N GLY A 278 -8.89 9.89 -2.00
CA GLY A 278 -8.52 8.86 -1.02
C GLY A 278 -9.70 8.44 -0.13
N THR A 279 -9.46 7.43 0.72
CA THR A 279 -10.46 6.85 1.64
C THR A 279 -10.84 7.85 2.74
N SER A 280 -9.89 8.68 3.19
CA SER A 280 -10.16 9.81 4.08
C SER A 280 -9.38 11.11 3.78
N GLY A 281 -8.46 11.08 2.81
CA GLY A 281 -7.68 12.24 2.39
C GLY A 281 -6.32 12.31 3.08
N LEU A 282 -6.14 13.25 4.01
CA LEU A 282 -4.86 13.47 4.73
C LEU A 282 -4.94 13.08 6.22
N SER A 283 -5.95 12.30 6.60
CA SER A 283 -6.19 11.91 7.99
C SER A 283 -5.72 10.49 8.26
N ASN A 284 -5.33 10.23 9.50
CA ASN A 284 -4.91 8.90 9.92
C ASN A 284 -6.09 7.91 9.90
N ASP A 285 -5.95 6.85 9.13
CA ASP A 285 -6.91 5.79 8.94
C ASP A 285 -6.50 4.47 9.59
N THR A 286 -7.49 3.61 9.81
CA THR A 286 -7.28 2.20 10.15
C THR A 286 -8.11 1.34 9.20
N ILE A 287 -7.42 0.57 8.38
CA ILE A 287 -8.02 -0.27 7.36
C ILE A 287 -8.03 -1.71 7.86
N THR A 288 -9.22 -2.19 8.20
CA THR A 288 -9.41 -3.58 8.62
C THR A 288 -9.66 -4.50 7.44
N ALA A 289 -9.46 -5.80 7.64
CA ALA A 289 -9.67 -6.79 6.60
C ALA A 289 -11.13 -6.74 6.06
N GLY A 290 -12.15 -6.64 6.91
CA GLY A 290 -13.55 -6.68 6.49
C GLY A 290 -13.94 -8.02 5.83
N VAL A 291 -15.11 -8.06 5.18
CA VAL A 291 -15.68 -9.32 4.65
C VAL A 291 -14.89 -9.89 3.45
N ALA A 292 -14.85 -11.21 3.27
CA ALA A 292 -14.07 -11.86 2.22
C ALA A 292 -14.41 -11.39 0.78
N GLY A 293 -13.38 -11.17 -0.04
CA GLY A 293 -13.46 -10.81 -1.47
C GLY A 293 -12.23 -9.99 -1.89
N TYR A 294 -12.30 -9.31 -3.04
CA TYR A 294 -11.20 -8.47 -3.51
C TYR A 294 -11.53 -6.99 -3.33
N ARG A 295 -10.60 -6.24 -2.74
CA ARG A 295 -10.73 -4.78 -2.57
C ARG A 295 -9.41 -4.08 -2.82
N THR A 296 -9.53 -2.84 -3.27
CA THR A 296 -8.47 -1.86 -3.24
C THR A 296 -8.83 -0.81 -2.22
N TYR A 297 -7.86 -0.40 -1.43
CA TYR A 297 -7.92 0.79 -0.61
C TYR A 297 -6.92 1.78 -1.17
N PHE A 298 -7.34 3.04 -1.30
CA PHE A 298 -6.48 4.12 -1.74
C PHE A 298 -6.44 5.18 -0.66
N ASP A 299 -5.24 5.57 -0.29
CA ASP A 299 -5.02 6.67 0.63
C ASP A 299 -4.02 7.67 0.04
N THR A 300 -4.16 8.95 0.42
CA THR A 300 -3.37 10.07 -0.12
C THR A 300 -2.46 10.71 0.91
N GLY A 301 -2.49 10.25 2.16
CA GLY A 301 -1.58 10.64 3.22
C GLY A 301 -2.21 10.60 4.60
N GLY A 302 -1.37 10.62 5.61
CA GLY A 302 -1.79 10.40 6.97
C GLY A 302 -0.68 9.69 7.72
N ILE A 303 -1.03 9.05 8.82
CA ILE A 303 -0.23 7.98 9.40
C ILE A 303 -1.17 6.80 9.58
N ASP A 304 -1.11 5.87 8.64
CA ASP A 304 -2.21 4.94 8.37
C ASP A 304 -1.88 3.53 8.82
N THR A 305 -2.90 2.83 9.31
CA THR A 305 -2.76 1.50 9.91
C THR A 305 -3.46 0.46 9.08
N ILE A 306 -2.73 -0.58 8.69
CA ILE A 306 -3.29 -1.81 8.15
C ILE A 306 -3.53 -2.78 9.31
N ASP A 307 -4.78 -3.13 9.57
CA ASP A 307 -5.19 -4.03 10.65
C ASP A 307 -5.61 -5.39 10.09
N LEU A 308 -4.80 -6.40 10.39
CA LEU A 308 -4.96 -7.79 9.94
C LEU A 308 -5.57 -8.70 11.02
N SER A 309 -6.04 -8.15 12.14
CA SER A 309 -6.52 -8.92 13.30
C SER A 309 -7.67 -9.90 12.97
N GLU A 310 -8.41 -9.65 11.89
CA GLU A 310 -9.50 -10.52 11.42
C GLU A 310 -9.02 -11.76 10.64
N TYR A 311 -7.72 -11.90 10.33
CA TYR A 311 -7.17 -13.08 9.67
C TYR A 311 -6.96 -14.24 10.65
N ALA A 312 -7.92 -15.15 10.74
CA ALA A 312 -7.87 -16.26 11.70
C ALA A 312 -6.74 -17.29 11.52
N GLY A 313 -6.02 -17.27 10.39
CA GLY A 313 -5.00 -18.27 10.05
C GLY A 313 -3.62 -17.68 9.80
N GLY A 314 -3.40 -16.43 10.15
CA GLY A 314 -2.23 -15.67 9.76
C GLY A 314 -2.47 -14.90 8.46
N ALA A 315 -1.74 -13.82 8.30
CA ALA A 315 -1.73 -12.93 7.17
C ALA A 315 -0.34 -12.85 6.53
N TYR A 316 -0.33 -12.63 5.23
CA TYR A 316 0.81 -12.07 4.54
C TYR A 316 0.48 -10.64 4.17
N LEU A 317 1.37 -9.73 4.53
CA LEU A 317 1.30 -8.33 4.15
C LEU A 317 2.65 -7.90 3.57
N ASN A 318 2.59 -7.26 2.41
CA ASN A 318 3.62 -6.36 1.96
C ASN A 318 3.02 -4.96 1.91
N MET A 319 3.56 -4.04 2.72
CA MET A 319 3.00 -2.71 2.93
C MET A 319 3.20 -1.78 1.73
N GLY A 320 4.10 -2.10 0.80
CA GLY A 320 4.25 -1.29 -0.39
C GLY A 320 5.56 -1.49 -1.13
N VAL A 321 5.46 -1.59 -2.46
CA VAL A 321 6.60 -1.47 -3.36
C VAL A 321 6.32 -0.45 -4.45
N ASN A 322 7.38 0.04 -5.09
CA ASN A 322 7.25 0.84 -6.29
C ASN A 322 6.77 -0.03 -7.45
N ILE A 323 5.62 0.34 -8.03
CA ILE A 323 5.08 -0.24 -9.26
C ILE A 323 5.18 0.80 -10.36
N THR A 324 5.68 0.38 -11.53
CA THR A 324 5.82 1.26 -12.68
C THR A 324 4.46 1.84 -13.06
N SER A 325 4.42 3.15 -13.27
CA SER A 325 3.22 3.93 -13.63
C SER A 325 2.19 4.12 -12.50
N ALA A 326 2.45 3.59 -11.30
CA ALA A 326 1.72 3.95 -10.08
C ALA A 326 2.32 5.24 -9.47
N ALA A 327 1.47 6.10 -8.92
CA ALA A 327 1.89 7.35 -8.29
C ALA A 327 2.35 7.14 -6.83
N HIS A 328 1.78 6.12 -6.18
CA HIS A 328 2.08 5.74 -4.80
C HIS A 328 2.63 4.31 -4.72
N LEU A 329 3.07 3.93 -3.52
CA LEU A 329 3.39 2.54 -3.22
C LEU A 329 2.16 1.65 -3.38
N VAL A 330 2.40 0.42 -3.84
CA VAL A 330 1.36 -0.61 -3.97
C VAL A 330 1.72 -1.76 -3.04
N GLY A 331 0.90 -1.97 -2.02
CA GLY A 331 0.94 -3.08 -1.09
C GLY A 331 -0.16 -4.10 -1.34
N VAL A 332 -0.03 -5.27 -0.73
CA VAL A 332 -1.02 -6.35 -0.81
C VAL A 332 -1.11 -7.12 0.51
N SER A 333 -2.32 -7.54 0.88
CA SER A 333 -2.50 -8.59 1.88
C SER A 333 -3.43 -9.71 1.45
N VAL A 334 -3.10 -10.92 1.91
CA VAL A 334 -3.84 -12.17 1.74
C VAL A 334 -3.68 -13.03 2.99
N SER A 335 -4.49 -14.07 3.16
CA SER A 335 -4.26 -15.02 4.25
C SER A 335 -3.02 -15.86 3.96
N THR A 336 -2.31 -16.36 4.97
CA THR A 336 -1.16 -17.26 4.76
C THR A 336 -1.53 -18.51 3.96
N PHE A 337 -2.75 -19.03 4.14
CA PHE A 337 -3.32 -20.12 3.33
C PHE A 337 -3.43 -19.73 1.85
N ASP A 338 -3.85 -18.50 1.58
CA ASP A 338 -3.97 -17.96 0.23
C ASP A 338 -2.63 -17.55 -0.39
N VAL A 339 -1.58 -17.27 0.40
CA VAL A 339 -0.22 -17.02 -0.13
C VAL A 339 0.24 -18.18 -0.99
N GLN A 340 0.12 -19.41 -0.49
CA GLN A 340 0.59 -20.56 -1.25
C GLN A 340 -0.23 -20.74 -2.54
N ASN A 341 -1.53 -20.49 -2.49
CA ASN A 341 -2.38 -20.57 -3.68
C ASN A 341 -2.09 -19.43 -4.68
N THR A 342 -1.97 -18.19 -4.22
CA THR A 342 -1.97 -16.98 -5.05
C THR A 342 -0.57 -16.60 -5.51
N ILE A 343 0.32 -16.43 -4.54
CA ILE A 343 1.69 -15.97 -4.74
C ILE A 343 2.54 -17.13 -5.28
N SER A 344 2.42 -18.33 -4.71
CA SER A 344 3.26 -19.47 -5.13
C SER A 344 2.70 -20.28 -6.30
N LEU A 345 1.38 -20.48 -6.39
CA LEU A 345 0.76 -21.33 -7.42
C LEU A 345 0.02 -20.54 -8.52
N GLY A 346 -0.18 -19.22 -8.37
CA GLY A 346 -0.89 -18.38 -9.35
C GLY A 346 -2.40 -18.65 -9.43
N LYS A 347 -2.99 -19.22 -8.37
CA LYS A 347 -4.43 -19.44 -8.22
C LYS A 347 -5.10 -18.20 -7.64
N ASP A 348 -6.42 -18.21 -7.62
CA ASP A 348 -7.19 -17.10 -7.06
C ASP A 348 -7.34 -17.26 -5.53
N PRO A 349 -7.02 -16.23 -4.74
CA PRO A 349 -7.20 -16.24 -3.29
C PRO A 349 -8.69 -16.22 -2.93
N ALA A 350 -9.04 -16.68 -1.73
CA ALA A 350 -10.35 -16.39 -1.16
C ALA A 350 -10.49 -14.88 -0.85
N ASN A 351 -9.39 -14.25 -0.45
CA ASN A 351 -9.41 -12.88 0.03
C ASN A 351 -8.13 -12.15 -0.36
N LEU A 352 -8.25 -10.96 -0.97
CA LEU A 352 -7.11 -10.15 -1.35
C LEU A 352 -7.42 -8.67 -1.19
N ARG A 353 -6.47 -7.94 -0.62
CA ARG A 353 -6.56 -6.50 -0.42
C ARG A 353 -5.36 -5.84 -1.06
N TRP A 354 -5.62 -4.86 -1.90
CA TRP A 354 -4.64 -3.92 -2.37
C TRP A 354 -4.63 -2.70 -1.47
N PHE A 355 -3.43 -2.24 -1.14
CA PHE A 355 -3.20 -0.99 -0.45
C PHE A 355 -2.44 -0.09 -1.41
N TYR A 356 -3.05 1.01 -1.82
CA TYR A 356 -2.43 1.96 -2.73
C TYR A 356 -2.27 3.28 -1.99
N GLY A 357 -1.04 3.72 -1.77
CA GLY A 357 -0.73 4.79 -0.82
C GLY A 357 0.44 4.41 0.07
N GLU A 358 0.87 5.38 0.87
CA GLU A 358 1.93 5.25 1.87
C GLU A 358 1.29 4.81 3.19
N TYR A 359 1.66 3.64 3.70
CA TYR A 359 1.17 3.11 4.98
C TYR A 359 2.36 2.93 5.91
N GLU A 360 2.25 3.41 7.15
CA GLU A 360 3.35 3.40 8.11
C GLU A 360 3.13 2.39 9.23
N LYS A 361 1.90 1.91 9.44
CA LYS A 361 1.58 1.01 10.55
C LYS A 361 0.94 -0.28 10.06
N ALA A 362 1.32 -1.38 10.70
CA ALA A 362 0.65 -2.66 10.54
C ALA A 362 0.43 -3.32 11.89
N SER A 363 -0.75 -3.89 12.07
CA SER A 363 -1.06 -4.84 13.15
C SER A 363 -1.35 -6.19 12.52
N GLY A 364 -0.67 -7.22 13.02
CA GLY A 364 -0.85 -8.60 12.65
C GLY A 364 -2.17 -9.21 13.14
N SER A 365 -2.22 -10.52 13.07
CA SER A 365 -3.29 -11.38 13.52
C SER A 365 -2.84 -12.17 14.73
N ALA A 366 -3.75 -12.87 15.41
CA ALA A 366 -3.39 -13.74 16.55
C ALA A 366 -2.75 -15.08 16.12
N ALA A 367 -2.16 -15.14 14.93
CA ALA A 367 -1.53 -16.33 14.37
C ALA A 367 -0.31 -15.92 13.54
N ALA A 368 0.57 -16.90 13.27
CA ALA A 368 1.83 -16.69 12.55
C ALA A 368 1.65 -15.91 11.24
N ASP A 369 2.22 -14.71 11.22
CA ASP A 369 2.16 -13.74 10.15
C ASP A 369 3.48 -13.60 9.41
N ARG A 370 3.37 -13.03 8.21
CA ARG A 370 4.54 -12.51 7.49
C ARG A 370 4.26 -11.10 7.03
N ILE A 371 4.87 -10.13 7.69
CA ILE A 371 4.69 -8.71 7.41
C ILE A 371 6.01 -8.14 6.90
N ILE A 372 5.94 -7.45 5.77
CA ILE A 372 7.05 -6.73 5.15
C ILE A 372 6.61 -5.28 5.06
N GLY A 373 7.36 -4.39 5.68
CA GLY A 373 7.19 -2.95 5.54
C GLY A 373 7.60 -2.43 4.17
N ASN A 374 7.85 -1.13 4.09
CA ASN A 374 8.18 -0.40 2.88
C ASN A 374 9.45 0.44 3.09
N SER A 375 9.61 1.53 2.35
CA SER A 375 10.81 2.39 2.43
C SER A 375 10.67 3.57 3.40
N LEU A 376 9.61 3.59 4.22
CA LEU A 376 9.31 4.61 5.21
C LEU A 376 9.55 4.03 6.60
N ASP A 377 9.70 4.90 7.60
CA ASP A 377 9.72 4.50 9.02
C ASP A 377 8.40 3.80 9.38
N ASN A 378 8.43 2.48 9.52
CA ASN A 378 7.26 1.66 9.81
C ASN A 378 7.19 1.25 11.27
N ARG A 379 5.96 1.10 11.77
CA ARG A 379 5.66 0.50 13.06
C ARG A 379 4.82 -0.75 12.85
N ILE A 380 5.43 -1.90 13.09
CA ILE A 380 4.83 -3.21 12.84
C ILE A 380 4.66 -3.93 14.17
N ASP A 381 3.42 -4.30 14.48
CA ASP A 381 3.06 -5.16 15.61
C ASP A 381 2.62 -6.53 15.07
N GLY A 382 3.33 -7.59 15.45
CA GLY A 382 3.04 -8.97 15.05
C GLY A 382 1.80 -9.54 15.75
N GLU A 383 1.54 -9.09 16.99
CA GLU A 383 0.54 -9.65 17.92
C GLU A 383 0.95 -11.05 18.45
N ASP A 384 0.04 -12.03 18.49
CA ASP A 384 0.38 -13.38 18.95
C ASP A 384 0.72 -14.25 17.72
N GLY A 385 1.71 -15.13 17.81
CA GLY A 385 2.08 -16.04 16.72
C GLY A 385 3.59 -16.11 16.54
N ASP A 386 4.06 -17.11 15.79
CA ASP A 386 5.48 -17.17 15.40
C ASP A 386 5.64 -16.35 14.10
N ASP A 387 5.98 -15.07 14.23
CA ASP A 387 5.91 -14.10 13.14
C ASP A 387 7.22 -13.92 12.39
N ILE A 388 7.10 -13.42 11.15
CA ILE A 388 8.22 -12.93 10.35
C ILE A 388 7.96 -11.47 10.01
N LEU A 389 8.62 -10.57 10.73
CA LEU A 389 8.51 -9.13 10.53
C LEU A 389 9.77 -8.60 9.86
N THR A 390 9.59 -7.86 8.76
CA THR A 390 10.67 -7.18 8.05
C THR A 390 10.35 -5.71 7.95
N GLY A 391 11.23 -4.84 8.46
CA GLY A 391 11.06 -3.39 8.44
C GLY A 391 11.12 -2.83 7.02
N GLY A 392 12.26 -2.95 6.35
CA GLY A 392 12.43 -2.52 4.98
C GLY A 392 13.49 -1.44 4.86
N GLY A 393 13.11 -0.26 4.39
CA GLY A 393 13.97 0.91 4.49
C GLY A 393 13.34 1.94 5.42
N GLY A 394 14.15 2.80 6.04
CA GLY A 394 13.66 3.73 7.05
C GLY A 394 14.02 3.24 8.45
N ASN A 395 13.67 4.00 9.48
CA ASN A 395 13.95 3.61 10.87
C ASN A 395 12.70 2.93 11.45
N ASP A 396 12.70 1.61 11.47
CA ASP A 396 11.53 0.81 11.79
C ASP A 396 11.42 0.46 13.26
N SER A 397 10.19 0.28 13.74
CA SER A 397 9.84 -0.20 15.06
C SER A 397 9.10 -1.52 14.94
N LEU A 398 9.74 -2.62 15.31
CA LEU A 398 9.21 -3.98 15.20
C LEU A 398 8.89 -4.52 16.59
N ASN A 399 7.64 -4.91 16.80
CA ASN A 399 7.17 -5.60 18.00
C ASN A 399 6.68 -6.99 17.60
N GLY A 400 7.42 -8.04 17.99
CA GLY A 400 6.98 -9.43 17.77
C GLY A 400 5.82 -9.82 18.67
N SER A 401 5.74 -9.24 19.87
CA SER A 401 4.75 -9.57 20.89
C SER A 401 4.88 -11.04 21.35
N GLY A 402 3.90 -11.91 21.12
CA GLY A 402 3.85 -13.24 21.73
C GLY A 402 4.17 -14.37 20.78
N GLY A 403 5.35 -14.98 20.86
CA GLY A 403 5.68 -16.15 20.04
C GLY A 403 7.19 -16.30 19.86
N ASP A 404 7.64 -17.20 18.99
CA ASP A 404 9.05 -17.27 18.60
C ASP A 404 9.25 -16.52 17.26
N ASP A 405 9.62 -15.24 17.32
CA ASP A 405 9.58 -14.35 16.16
C ASP A 405 10.90 -14.20 15.41
N ASN A 406 10.82 -13.81 14.13
CA ASN A 406 11.94 -13.37 13.33
C ASN A 406 11.77 -11.91 12.92
N LEU A 407 12.54 -11.03 13.57
CA LEU A 407 12.53 -9.60 13.30
C LEU A 407 13.76 -9.22 12.48
N ASN A 408 13.55 -8.57 11.34
CA ASN A 408 14.62 -8.09 10.48
C ASN A 408 14.43 -6.60 10.13
N GLY A 409 15.27 -5.71 10.64
CA GLY A 409 15.12 -4.26 10.40
C GLY A 409 15.41 -3.88 8.95
N GLN A 410 16.54 -4.36 8.42
CA GLN A 410 17.10 -4.05 7.10
C GLN A 410 17.82 -2.68 7.03
N GLU A 411 17.38 -1.75 6.17
CA GLU A 411 18.09 -0.49 5.95
C GLU A 411 17.57 0.59 6.90
N GLY A 412 18.29 0.88 7.97
CA GLY A 412 17.83 1.88 8.92
C GLY A 412 18.59 1.89 10.22
N ILE A 413 18.07 2.65 11.18
CA ILE A 413 18.32 2.43 12.60
C ILE A 413 17.05 1.85 13.19
N ASP A 414 17.01 0.53 13.29
CA ASP A 414 15.80 -0.20 13.61
C ASP A 414 15.72 -0.57 15.09
N VAL A 415 14.49 -0.63 15.61
CA VAL A 415 14.18 -0.88 17.01
C VAL A 415 13.32 -2.12 17.16
N ALA A 416 13.83 -3.13 17.86
CA ALA A 416 13.01 -4.23 18.38
C ALA A 416 12.43 -3.82 19.75
N ILE A 417 11.12 -3.98 19.94
CA ILE A 417 10.40 -3.55 21.15
C ILE A 417 10.02 -4.77 21.99
N TYR A 418 10.26 -4.68 23.30
CA TYR A 418 9.88 -5.69 24.28
C TYR A 418 9.14 -5.03 25.45
N ALA A 419 8.06 -5.66 25.93
CA ALA A 419 7.22 -5.07 26.97
C ALA A 419 7.84 -5.19 28.38
N GLY A 420 8.66 -6.21 28.62
CA GLY A 420 9.32 -6.46 29.91
C GLY A 420 10.53 -5.55 30.21
N SER A 421 11.11 -5.69 31.40
CA SER A 421 12.40 -5.05 31.76
C SER A 421 13.57 -5.86 31.18
N HIS A 422 14.71 -5.25 30.90
CA HIS A 422 15.88 -5.94 30.31
C HIS A 422 16.30 -7.22 31.08
N ASP A 423 16.29 -7.20 32.42
CA ASP A 423 16.62 -8.37 33.26
C ASP A 423 15.64 -9.55 33.12
N ALA A 424 14.46 -9.33 32.52
CA ALA A 424 13.50 -10.40 32.22
C ALA A 424 13.92 -11.21 30.99
N PHE A 425 14.89 -10.74 30.20
CA PHE A 425 15.31 -11.36 28.96
C PHE A 425 16.75 -11.88 29.04
N THR A 426 17.02 -12.96 28.31
CA THR A 426 18.37 -13.48 28.10
C THR A 426 18.77 -13.26 26.64
N LEU A 427 19.80 -12.43 26.41
CA LEU A 427 20.30 -12.12 25.07
C LEU A 427 21.49 -13.01 24.71
N THR A 428 21.44 -13.63 23.53
CA THR A 428 22.54 -14.41 22.97
C THR A 428 22.91 -13.89 21.58
N ARG A 429 24.11 -13.32 21.45
CA ARG A 429 24.61 -12.86 20.15
C ARG A 429 25.25 -13.99 19.35
N ASN A 430 24.87 -14.10 18.09
CA ASN A 430 25.46 -15.01 17.12
C ASN A 430 25.88 -14.25 15.87
N ILE A 431 27.14 -14.41 15.46
CA ILE A 431 27.73 -13.70 14.32
C ILE A 431 26.99 -14.00 13.00
N ILE A 432 26.33 -15.16 12.87
CA ILE A 432 25.68 -15.62 11.63
C ILE A 432 24.15 -15.45 11.71
N SER A 433 23.54 -15.78 12.85
CA SER A 433 22.07 -15.78 12.97
C SER A 433 21.49 -14.50 13.56
N GLY A 434 22.30 -13.55 14.02
CA GLY A 434 21.84 -12.31 14.65
C GLY A 434 21.79 -12.41 16.18
N VAL A 435 20.93 -11.63 16.81
CA VAL A 435 20.73 -11.65 18.28
C VAL A 435 19.50 -12.49 18.60
N SER A 436 19.64 -13.47 19.48
CA SER A 436 18.48 -14.15 20.05
C SER A 436 18.10 -13.49 21.37
N VAL A 437 16.82 -13.20 21.54
CA VAL A 437 16.25 -12.61 22.77
C VAL A 437 15.25 -13.61 23.33
N HIS A 438 15.53 -14.15 24.51
CA HIS A 438 14.67 -15.14 25.15
C HIS A 438 13.99 -14.53 26.37
N ASP A 439 12.65 -14.47 26.38
CA ASP A 439 11.90 -14.11 27.58
C ASP A 439 11.97 -15.26 28.60
N ASN A 440 12.56 -14.98 29.77
CA ASN A 440 12.74 -15.96 30.84
C ASN A 440 11.40 -16.42 31.45
N ALA A 441 10.31 -15.66 31.26
CA ALA A 441 8.94 -16.06 31.62
C ALA A 441 8.19 -16.77 30.49
N SER A 442 8.74 -16.73 29.27
CA SER A 442 8.15 -17.30 28.04
C SER A 442 6.74 -16.77 27.72
N ILE A 443 6.51 -15.48 27.96
CA ILE A 443 5.31 -14.74 27.54
C ILE A 443 5.51 -14.23 26.11
N GLU A 444 6.63 -13.56 25.85
CA GLU A 444 7.05 -13.04 24.54
C GLU A 444 7.95 -14.06 23.79
N GLY A 445 8.05 -15.30 24.26
CA GLY A 445 8.79 -16.38 23.60
C GLY A 445 10.29 -16.15 23.37
N THR A 446 10.81 -16.62 22.24
CA THR A 446 12.23 -16.56 21.85
C THR A 446 12.42 -16.04 20.43
N ASP A 447 12.92 -14.82 20.34
CA ASP A 447 13.05 -14.15 19.05
C ASP A 447 14.44 -14.24 18.47
N THR A 448 14.50 -14.03 17.16
CA THR A 448 15.73 -13.82 16.40
C THR A 448 15.69 -12.46 15.70
N LEU A 449 16.62 -11.59 16.09
CA LEU A 449 16.81 -10.24 15.55
C LEU A 449 17.95 -10.23 14.54
N LYS A 450 17.73 -9.65 13.37
CA LYS A 450 18.74 -9.41 12.33
C LYS A 450 18.65 -7.96 11.87
N GLU A 451 19.80 -7.35 11.58
CA GLU A 451 19.85 -5.97 11.09
C GLU A 451 18.98 -5.06 11.98
N ILE A 452 19.16 -5.20 13.31
CA ILE A 452 18.51 -4.38 14.35
C ILE A 452 19.62 -3.67 15.11
N GLU A 453 19.52 -2.35 15.21
CA GLU A 453 20.52 -1.52 15.86
C GLU A 453 20.15 -1.23 17.31
N ARG A 454 18.85 -1.25 17.66
CA ARG A 454 18.34 -0.89 18.98
C ARG A 454 17.37 -1.95 19.50
N ILE A 455 17.43 -2.21 20.81
CA ILE A 455 16.39 -2.94 21.53
C ILE A 455 15.81 -2.02 22.59
N SER A 456 14.49 -1.89 22.64
CA SER A 456 13.76 -1.12 23.63
C SER A 456 13.09 -2.04 24.63
N PHE A 457 13.52 -1.98 25.89
CA PHE A 457 12.82 -2.58 27.03
C PHE A 457 12.05 -1.51 27.81
N SER A 458 11.20 -1.92 28.74
CA SER A 458 10.42 -0.99 29.58
C SER A 458 11.26 -0.10 30.52
N ASP A 459 12.51 -0.46 30.81
CA ASP A 459 13.37 0.23 31.78
C ASP A 459 14.68 0.79 31.20
N VAL A 460 15.15 0.25 30.07
CA VAL A 460 16.40 0.67 29.41
C VAL A 460 16.37 0.31 27.92
N ASN A 461 17.14 1.04 27.12
CA ASN A 461 17.40 0.70 25.73
C ASN A 461 18.81 0.14 25.56
N LEU A 462 19.00 -0.71 24.56
CA LEU A 462 20.28 -1.32 24.25
C LEU A 462 20.67 -1.03 22.79
N ALA A 463 21.83 -0.43 22.59
CA ALA A 463 22.39 -0.20 21.25
C ALA A 463 23.34 -1.35 20.86
N LEU A 464 23.13 -1.94 19.69
CA LEU A 464 23.80 -3.16 19.24
C LEU A 464 24.93 -2.91 18.23
N ASP A 465 24.90 -1.78 17.54
CA ASP A 465 25.80 -1.35 16.45
C ASP A 465 27.13 -0.78 16.97
N VAL A 466 27.90 -1.60 17.68
CA VAL A 466 29.20 -1.19 18.24
C VAL A 466 30.23 -0.89 17.15
N ASP A 467 30.03 -1.37 15.93
CA ASP A 467 30.81 -0.97 14.74
C ASP A 467 30.27 0.31 14.07
N GLY A 468 29.12 0.83 14.51
CA GLY A 468 28.42 2.02 14.03
C GLY A 468 28.29 3.12 15.11
N ASN A 469 27.08 3.66 15.28
CA ASN A 469 26.82 4.84 16.10
C ASN A 469 27.06 4.58 17.59
N ALA A 470 26.70 3.40 18.12
CA ALA A 470 27.02 3.05 19.51
C ALA A 470 28.53 3.03 19.77
N GLY A 471 29.32 2.52 18.83
CA GLY A 471 30.78 2.54 18.91
C GLY A 471 31.33 3.96 18.93
N ILE A 472 30.83 4.83 18.06
CA ILE A 472 31.24 6.24 17.99
C ILE A 472 30.90 6.98 19.29
N ALA A 473 29.68 6.79 19.82
CA ALA A 473 29.26 7.37 21.09
C ALA A 473 30.18 6.91 22.23
N ALA A 474 30.39 5.59 22.38
CA ALA A 474 31.22 5.02 23.42
C ALA A 474 32.68 5.51 23.33
N LYS A 475 33.28 5.51 22.13
CA LYS A 475 34.66 5.99 21.94
C LYS A 475 34.80 7.47 22.28
N THR A 476 33.84 8.29 21.86
CA THR A 476 33.81 9.74 22.15
C THR A 476 33.70 9.99 23.65
N LEU A 477 32.77 9.31 24.32
CA LEU A 477 32.58 9.40 25.76
C LEU A 477 33.84 8.98 26.52
N GLY A 478 34.44 7.84 26.15
CA GLY A 478 35.70 7.36 26.74
C GLY A 478 36.84 8.37 26.62
N ALA A 479 37.03 8.94 25.43
CA ALA A 479 38.13 9.87 25.16
C ALA A 479 37.93 11.26 25.80
N VAL A 480 36.70 11.78 25.83
CA VAL A 480 36.42 13.17 26.26
C VAL A 480 35.97 13.25 27.72
N PHE A 481 35.13 12.33 28.16
CA PHE A 481 34.53 12.33 29.49
C PHE A 481 35.12 11.26 30.41
N GLY A 482 35.94 10.34 29.89
CA GLY A 482 36.59 9.26 30.62
C GLY A 482 35.75 7.98 30.65
N THR A 483 36.37 6.84 30.95
CA THR A 483 35.74 5.51 30.87
C THR A 483 34.48 5.34 31.73
N ALA A 484 34.42 6.01 32.88
CA ALA A 484 33.25 5.96 33.75
C ALA A 484 31.98 6.56 33.11
N SER A 485 32.14 7.40 32.08
CA SER A 485 31.00 8.01 31.39
C SER A 485 30.20 7.03 30.53
N ILE A 486 30.77 5.88 30.18
CA ILE A 486 30.09 4.82 29.41
C ILE A 486 28.95 4.19 30.22
N ALA A 487 29.06 4.17 31.55
CA ALA A 487 28.00 3.69 32.44
C ALA A 487 26.89 4.74 32.67
N ASN A 488 27.06 5.97 32.18
CA ASN A 488 26.04 7.00 32.29
C ASN A 488 25.09 6.91 31.08
N LYS A 489 23.97 6.21 31.28
CA LYS A 489 22.95 5.94 30.27
C LYS A 489 22.41 7.19 29.57
N GLU A 490 22.30 8.31 30.28
CA GLU A 490 21.85 9.59 29.72
C GLU A 490 22.89 10.17 28.75
N TYR A 491 24.18 10.05 29.07
CA TYR A 491 25.25 10.53 28.19
C TYR A 491 25.37 9.68 26.93
N VAL A 492 25.18 8.37 27.09
CA VAL A 492 25.09 7.45 25.94
C VAL A 492 23.88 7.82 25.08
N GLY A 493 22.71 8.00 25.68
CA GLY A 493 21.47 8.35 24.99
C GLY A 493 21.59 9.63 24.17
N ILE A 494 22.14 10.70 24.76
CA ILE A 494 22.40 11.95 24.04
C ILE A 494 23.35 11.73 22.86
N GLY A 495 24.42 10.96 23.06
CA GLY A 495 25.39 10.66 21.99
C GLY A 495 24.75 9.91 20.83
N LEU A 496 23.94 8.90 21.13
CA LEU A 496 23.20 8.09 20.16
C LEU A 496 22.14 8.91 19.44
N GLU A 497 21.28 9.65 20.15
CA GLU A 497 20.23 10.49 19.57
C GLU A 497 20.80 11.47 18.53
N LEU A 498 21.95 12.09 18.83
CA LEU A 498 22.62 12.99 17.90
C LEU A 498 23.15 12.27 16.66
N LEU A 499 23.78 11.10 16.83
CA LEU A 499 24.34 10.33 15.71
C LEU A 499 23.25 9.70 14.83
N ASP A 500 22.22 9.13 15.45
CA ASP A 500 21.06 8.55 14.79
C ASP A 500 20.25 9.64 14.07
N GLY A 501 20.23 10.87 14.61
CA GLY A 501 19.73 12.07 13.95
C GLY A 501 20.63 12.64 12.82
N GLY A 502 21.72 11.95 12.47
CA GLY A 502 22.59 12.28 11.34
C GLY A 502 23.78 13.19 11.65
N LEU A 503 24.09 13.46 12.93
CA LEU A 503 25.28 14.22 13.30
C LEU A 503 26.54 13.42 12.94
N SER A 504 27.49 14.06 12.26
CA SER A 504 28.76 13.38 11.94
C SER A 504 29.61 13.11 13.19
N TYR A 505 30.44 12.06 13.16
CA TYR A 505 31.41 11.79 14.23
C TYR A 505 32.29 13.01 14.55
N GLY A 506 32.78 13.72 13.54
CA GLY A 506 33.59 14.92 13.75
C GLY A 506 32.83 16.03 14.49
N SER A 507 31.55 16.24 14.15
CA SER A 507 30.69 17.22 14.80
C SER A 507 30.31 16.82 16.22
N LEU A 508 30.06 15.53 16.47
CA LEU A 508 29.85 15.00 17.83
C LEU A 508 31.09 15.22 18.69
N MET A 509 32.28 14.93 18.16
CA MET A 509 33.54 15.12 18.87
C MET A 509 33.80 16.61 19.19
N GLU A 510 33.53 17.50 18.24
CA GLU A 510 33.61 18.94 18.47
C GLU A 510 32.66 19.40 19.57
N LEU A 511 31.40 18.95 19.51
CA LEU A 511 30.41 19.23 20.54
C LEU A 511 30.86 18.73 21.92
N ALA A 512 31.29 17.47 22.00
CA ALA A 512 31.78 16.85 23.24
C ALA A 512 32.95 17.64 23.86
N LEU A 513 33.96 18.00 23.06
CA LEU A 513 35.10 18.80 23.51
C LEU A 513 34.65 20.19 23.98
N SER A 514 33.74 20.83 23.25
CA SER A 514 33.22 22.16 23.60
C SER A 514 32.43 22.15 24.91
N ILE A 515 31.66 21.08 25.19
CA ILE A 515 30.93 20.91 26.44
C ILE A 515 31.92 20.69 27.59
N LYS A 516 32.96 19.87 27.39
CA LYS A 516 33.90 19.51 28.45
C LYS A 516 34.88 20.63 28.81
N LEU A 517 35.36 21.38 27.83
CA LEU A 517 36.45 22.36 27.99
C LEU A 517 36.01 23.81 27.75
N GLY A 518 34.81 24.03 27.22
CA GLY A 518 34.33 25.33 26.74
C GLY A 518 34.74 25.64 25.30
N ALA A 519 33.99 26.51 24.63
CA ALA A 519 34.14 26.83 23.20
C ALA A 519 35.51 27.43 22.79
N ASN A 520 36.31 27.90 23.74
CA ASN A 520 37.62 28.53 23.50
C ASN A 520 38.78 27.78 24.17
N ALA A 521 38.65 26.46 24.32
CA ALA A 521 39.72 25.63 24.88
C ALA A 521 41.02 25.77 24.07
N ASN A 522 42.14 26.01 24.77
CA ASN A 522 43.44 26.05 24.12
C ASN A 522 43.94 24.61 23.81
N TYR A 523 44.86 24.49 22.86
CA TYR A 523 45.39 23.19 22.42
C TYR A 523 46.06 22.37 23.52
N ASN A 524 46.72 23.02 24.50
CA ASN A 524 47.30 22.30 25.63
C ASN A 524 46.21 21.61 26.45
N ASN A 525 45.08 22.26 26.70
CA ASN A 525 43.97 21.69 27.47
C ASN A 525 43.36 20.49 26.74
N ILE A 526 43.21 20.58 25.42
CA ILE A 526 42.65 19.50 24.59
C ILE A 526 43.57 18.27 24.62
N VAL A 527 44.86 18.46 24.34
CA VAL A 527 45.84 17.35 24.36
C VAL A 527 45.93 16.73 25.74
N ASN A 528 45.99 17.54 26.81
CA ASN A 528 46.01 17.00 28.17
C ASN A 528 44.75 16.21 28.51
N LEU A 529 43.55 16.70 28.18
CA LEU A 529 42.29 16.00 28.44
C LEU A 529 42.28 14.61 27.76
N LEU A 530 42.48 14.60 26.45
CA LEU A 530 42.42 13.37 25.66
C LEU A 530 43.48 12.36 26.11
N TYR A 531 44.71 12.83 26.34
CA TYR A 531 45.82 11.96 26.74
C TYR A 531 45.61 11.40 28.15
N ILE A 532 45.10 12.19 29.09
CA ILE A 532 44.79 11.69 30.45
C ILE A 532 43.68 10.65 30.41
N ASN A 533 42.60 10.88 29.67
CA ASN A 533 41.47 9.95 29.61
C ASN A 533 41.83 8.65 28.88
N VAL A 534 42.62 8.74 27.81
CA VAL A 534 42.98 7.57 26.98
C VAL A 534 44.19 6.83 27.55
N VAL A 535 45.24 7.51 27.99
CA VAL A 535 46.49 6.87 28.44
C VAL A 535 46.50 6.66 29.97
N GLY A 536 45.69 7.40 30.72
CA GLY A 536 45.59 7.30 32.18
C GLY A 536 46.57 8.18 32.96
N ASN A 537 47.45 8.93 32.28
CA ASN A 537 48.37 9.87 32.90
C ASN A 537 48.58 11.12 32.01
N ALA A 538 49.14 12.18 32.57
CA ALA A 538 49.49 13.36 31.79
C ALA A 538 50.57 13.05 30.73
N PRO A 539 50.53 13.69 29.55
CA PRO A 539 51.54 13.51 28.51
C PRO A 539 52.92 13.97 28.99
N SER A 540 53.99 13.37 28.45
CA SER A 540 55.32 13.95 28.61
C SER A 540 55.37 15.32 27.92
N LEU A 541 56.32 16.19 28.31
CA LEU A 541 56.48 17.49 27.64
C LEU A 541 56.75 17.34 26.13
N GLY A 542 57.44 16.26 25.73
CA GLY A 542 57.68 15.94 24.32
C GLY A 542 56.39 15.61 23.57
N ASP A 543 55.56 14.73 24.13
CA ASP A 543 54.29 14.32 23.51
C ASP A 543 53.30 15.48 23.47
N LEU A 544 53.22 16.28 24.54
CA LEU A 544 52.37 17.46 24.60
C LEU A 544 52.75 18.46 23.50
N ASN A 545 54.03 18.80 23.37
CA ASN A 545 54.52 19.71 22.34
C ASN A 545 54.24 19.15 20.94
N TYR A 546 54.48 17.84 20.73
CA TYR A 546 54.24 17.18 19.45
C TYR A 546 52.77 17.34 19.00
N TYR A 547 51.81 16.94 19.82
CA TYR A 547 50.39 17.02 19.43
C TYR A 547 49.87 18.47 19.35
N VAL A 548 50.38 19.38 20.19
CA VAL A 548 50.04 20.81 20.09
C VAL A 548 50.57 21.42 18.78
N GLU A 549 51.78 21.07 18.36
CA GLU A 549 52.34 21.53 17.08
C GLU A 549 51.50 21.04 15.89
N LEU A 550 51.00 19.80 15.93
CA LEU A 550 50.10 19.28 14.89
C LEU A 550 48.81 20.09 14.76
N LEU A 551 48.23 20.54 15.88
CA LEU A 551 47.05 21.41 15.89
C LEU A 551 47.40 22.82 15.38
N GLN A 552 48.53 23.38 15.79
CA GLN A 552 48.98 24.72 15.35
C GLN A 552 49.27 24.79 13.86
N GLN A 553 49.80 23.71 13.29
CA GLN A 553 50.07 23.61 11.85
C GLN A 553 48.81 23.27 11.03
N GLY A 554 47.67 23.02 11.69
CA GLY A 554 46.42 22.64 11.02
C GLY A 554 46.45 21.25 10.40
N ILE A 555 47.40 20.39 10.80
CA ILE A 555 47.45 18.98 10.38
C ILE A 555 46.27 18.22 10.97
N TYR A 556 45.93 18.52 12.23
CA TYR A 556 44.69 18.09 12.87
C TYR A 556 43.86 19.31 13.25
N THR A 557 42.55 19.15 13.15
CA THR A 557 41.56 19.95 13.89
C THR A 557 41.42 19.40 15.31
N GLN A 558 40.77 20.17 16.21
CA GLN A 558 40.47 19.68 17.56
C GLN A 558 39.64 18.39 17.52
N SER A 559 38.62 18.35 16.66
CA SER A 559 37.76 17.18 16.47
C SER A 559 38.49 15.99 15.87
N SER A 560 39.33 16.18 14.84
CA SER A 560 40.08 15.05 14.25
C SER A 560 41.19 14.52 15.15
N LEU A 561 41.79 15.36 16.02
CA LEU A 561 42.67 14.86 17.07
C LEU A 561 41.89 14.10 18.17
N GLY A 562 40.70 14.58 18.51
CA GLY A 562 39.77 13.89 19.41
C GLY A 562 39.38 12.50 18.88
N MET A 563 39.02 12.42 17.60
CA MET A 563 38.73 11.15 16.92
C MET A 563 39.95 10.21 16.91
N LEU A 564 41.15 10.73 16.65
CA LEU A 564 42.38 9.93 16.72
C LEU A 564 42.58 9.31 18.11
N ALA A 565 42.31 10.08 19.17
CA ALA A 565 42.39 9.58 20.54
C ALA A 565 41.28 8.54 20.83
N ALA A 566 40.06 8.82 20.39
CA ALA A 566 38.88 7.99 20.57
C ALA A 566 38.97 6.63 19.85
N ASP A 567 39.54 6.60 18.64
CA ASP A 567 39.72 5.38 17.84
C ASP A 567 41.01 4.60 18.20
N SER A 568 41.78 5.09 19.18
CA SER A 568 42.99 4.41 19.61
C SER A 568 42.69 3.04 20.25
N ALA A 569 43.58 2.07 20.02
CA ALA A 569 43.48 0.74 20.63
C ALA A 569 43.49 0.81 22.18
N ILE A 570 44.12 1.84 22.74
CA ILE A 570 44.15 2.06 24.19
C ILE A 570 42.73 2.43 24.67
N ASN A 571 42.07 3.39 24.02
CA ASN A 571 40.70 3.77 24.38
C ASN A 571 39.73 2.60 24.19
N ALA A 572 39.85 1.86 23.09
CA ALA A 572 39.03 0.67 22.84
C ALA A 572 39.16 -0.39 23.94
N GLY A 573 40.37 -0.62 24.46
CA GLY A 573 40.60 -1.49 25.62
C GLY A 573 40.06 -0.91 26.92
N ASN A 574 40.20 0.40 27.13
CA ASN A 574 39.74 1.08 28.34
C ASN A 574 38.22 1.09 28.52
N ILE A 575 37.47 1.19 27.42
CA ILE A 575 36.00 1.16 27.41
C ILE A 575 35.44 -0.25 27.25
N ASP A 576 36.29 -1.27 27.20
CA ASP A 576 35.93 -2.66 26.89
C ASP A 576 35.03 -2.78 25.66
N LEU A 577 35.46 -2.19 24.53
CA LEU A 577 34.66 -2.16 23.31
C LEU A 577 34.31 -3.57 22.81
N ILE A 578 35.16 -4.56 23.08
CA ILE A 578 34.90 -5.98 22.76
C ILE A 578 33.77 -6.53 23.64
N GLY A 579 33.79 -6.24 24.94
CA GLY A 579 32.70 -6.56 25.85
C GLY A 579 31.39 -5.91 25.41
N LEU A 580 31.41 -4.62 25.08
CA LEU A 580 30.25 -3.90 24.55
C LEU A 580 29.73 -4.51 23.25
N ALA A 581 30.60 -4.98 22.34
CA ALA A 581 30.16 -5.66 21.13
C ALA A 581 29.39 -6.98 21.42
N ALA A 582 29.66 -7.61 22.57
CA ALA A 582 28.95 -8.81 23.01
C ALA A 582 27.65 -8.48 23.77
N THR A 583 27.64 -7.44 24.60
CA THR A 583 26.51 -7.13 25.49
C THR A 583 25.59 -6.04 24.96
N GLY A 584 26.05 -5.19 24.05
CA GLY A 584 25.43 -3.92 23.69
C GLY A 584 25.77 -2.80 24.67
N LEU A 585 25.37 -1.59 24.31
CA LEU A 585 25.57 -0.35 25.07
C LEU A 585 24.24 0.18 25.58
N GLU A 586 24.05 0.23 26.91
CA GLU A 586 22.81 0.66 27.54
C GLU A 586 22.62 2.19 27.52
N PHE A 587 21.40 2.65 27.26
CA PHE A 587 21.01 4.06 27.26
C PHE A 587 19.56 4.29 27.71
N VAL A 588 19.21 5.55 28.03
CA VAL A 588 17.86 6.00 28.40
C VAL A 588 17.48 7.29 27.70
#